data_AF-A0A2V2GGL5-F1
#
_entry.id   AF-A0A2V2GGL5-F1
#
_cell.length_a   1.000
_cell.length_b   1.000
_cell.length_c   1.000
_cell.angle_alpha   90.00
_cell.angle_beta   90.00
_cell.angle_gamma   90.00
#
_symmetry.space_group_name_H-M   'P 1'
#
loop_
_entity.id
_entity.type
_entity.pdbx_description
1 polymer ?
#
loop_
_entity_poly.entity_id
_entity_poly.type
_entity_poly.pdbx_seq_one_letter_code
_entity_poly.pdbx_strand_id
1 'polypeptide(L)'
;MEEEKKARTCWRCDSYEPYFTKTYIGIKRERVGYCMRKREIVKKDTPACEAFCGRRARDISRRKDCALRALGGIAQDMNVLKTILCDETEDRAEALRQTTSELKYYLKKYEETKNK
;
A
#
# COMPACT_ATOMS: atom_id res chain seq x y z
N MET A 1 -9.08 -48.41 -7.53
CA MET A 1 -9.57 -47.07 -7.16
C MET A 1 -8.89 -46.08 -8.08
N GLU A 2 -9.57 -45.65 -9.13
CA GLU A 2 -9.08 -44.53 -9.97
C GLU A 2 -9.16 -43.26 -9.13
N GLU A 3 -8.02 -42.62 -8.89
CA GLU A 3 -7.99 -41.28 -8.30
C GLU A 3 -8.73 -40.32 -9.24
N GLU A 4 -9.88 -39.79 -8.79
CA GLU A 4 -10.60 -38.73 -9.49
C GLU A 4 -9.65 -37.55 -9.75
N LYS A 5 -9.22 -37.39 -11.00
CA LYS A 5 -8.44 -36.24 -11.45
C LYS A 5 -9.25 -34.98 -11.17
N LYS A 6 -8.94 -34.29 -10.07
CA LYS A 6 -9.60 -33.04 -9.65
C LYS A 6 -9.85 -32.13 -10.84
N ALA A 7 -11.12 -31.87 -11.12
CA ALA A 7 -11.53 -31.03 -12.25
C ALA A 7 -10.78 -29.70 -12.23
N ARG A 8 -10.31 -29.25 -13.40
CA ARG A 8 -9.68 -27.94 -13.55
C ARG A 8 -10.75 -26.89 -13.28
N THR A 9 -10.52 -25.99 -12.32
CA THR A 9 -11.42 -24.88 -12.02
C THR A 9 -10.82 -23.55 -12.48
N CYS A 10 -11.67 -22.57 -12.76
CA CYS A 10 -11.27 -21.24 -13.20
C CYS A 10 -10.28 -20.58 -12.23
N TRP A 11 -10.44 -20.83 -10.92
CA TRP A 11 -9.50 -20.38 -9.87
C TRP A 11 -8.02 -20.74 -10.11
N ARG A 12 -7.76 -21.87 -10.78
CA ARG A 12 -6.40 -22.34 -11.10
C ARG A 12 -5.86 -21.73 -12.40
N CYS A 13 -6.62 -20.85 -13.05
CA CYS A 13 -6.21 -20.14 -14.25
C CYS A 13 -5.41 -18.87 -13.87
N ASP A 14 -4.40 -18.52 -14.67
CA ASP A 14 -3.70 -17.24 -14.55
C ASP A 14 -4.57 -16.04 -14.98
N SER A 15 -5.60 -16.28 -15.78
CA SER A 15 -6.57 -15.25 -16.17
C SER A 15 -7.71 -15.05 -15.16
N TYR A 16 -7.67 -15.74 -14.01
CA TYR A 16 -8.63 -15.53 -12.92
C TYR A 16 -8.07 -14.55 -11.89
N GLU A 17 -8.77 -13.43 -11.73
CA GLU A 17 -8.44 -12.38 -10.79
C GLU A 17 -9.36 -12.47 -9.57
N PRO A 18 -8.87 -12.93 -8.40
CA PRO A 18 -9.68 -13.05 -7.21
C PRO A 18 -10.05 -11.68 -6.63
N TYR A 19 -11.27 -11.57 -6.12
CA TYR A 19 -11.65 -10.43 -5.30
C TYR A 19 -11.27 -10.63 -3.84
N PHE A 20 -11.04 -9.51 -3.15
CA PHE A 20 -10.70 -9.47 -1.75
C PHE A 20 -11.51 -8.40 -1.05
N THR A 21 -11.94 -8.71 0.17
CA THR A 21 -12.66 -7.78 1.02
C THR A 21 -11.78 -7.41 2.20
N LYS A 22 -11.65 -6.11 2.46
CA LYS A 22 -11.03 -5.60 3.68
C LYS A 22 -12.01 -5.80 4.83
N THR A 23 -11.54 -6.49 5.86
CA THR A 23 -12.26 -6.74 7.13
C THR A 23 -11.54 -6.03 8.26
N TYR A 24 -12.16 -5.99 9.44
CA TYR A 24 -11.54 -5.42 10.64
C TYR A 24 -10.17 -6.05 10.98
N ILE A 25 -10.05 -7.36 10.80
CA ILE A 25 -8.84 -8.13 11.16
C ILE A 25 -7.84 -8.31 10.01
N GLY A 26 -8.14 -7.82 8.80
CA GLY A 26 -7.26 -7.99 7.65
C GLY A 26 -8.00 -8.17 6.32
N ILE A 27 -7.35 -8.81 5.35
CA ILE A 27 -7.87 -8.97 3.99
C ILE A 27 -8.36 -10.42 3.79
N LYS A 28 -9.64 -10.59 3.48
CA LYS A 28 -10.25 -11.90 3.20
C LYS A 28 -10.43 -12.09 1.70
N ARG A 29 -10.05 -13.25 1.20
CA ARG A 29 -10.26 -13.61 -0.21
C ARG A 29 -11.69 -14.11 -0.43
N GLU A 30 -12.36 -13.57 -1.44
CA GLU A 30 -13.73 -13.95 -1.76
C GLU A 30 -13.81 -15.27 -2.54
N ARG A 31 -15.00 -15.88 -2.51
CA ARG A 31 -15.32 -17.08 -3.32
C ARG A 31 -15.71 -16.74 -4.76
N VAL A 32 -15.55 -15.49 -5.16
CA VAL A 32 -15.79 -14.98 -6.50
C VAL A 32 -14.57 -14.20 -6.99
N GLY A 33 -14.50 -14.01 -8.30
CA GLY A 33 -13.47 -13.22 -8.95
C GLY A 33 -13.82 -12.98 -10.40
N TYR A 34 -12.98 -12.21 -11.07
CA TYR A 34 -13.16 -11.86 -12.46
C TYR A 34 -12.38 -12.80 -13.38
N CYS A 35 -13.03 -13.31 -14.41
CA CYS A 35 -12.36 -14.04 -15.47
C CYS A 35 -12.01 -13.07 -16.62
N MET A 36 -10.73 -12.76 -16.80
CA MET A 36 -10.30 -11.83 -17.86
C MET A 36 -10.59 -12.34 -19.28
N ARG A 37 -10.76 -13.66 -19.47
CA ARG A 37 -11.08 -14.26 -20.77
C ARG A 37 -12.54 -14.11 -21.15
N LYS A 38 -13.44 -14.37 -20.20
CA LYS A 38 -14.89 -14.25 -20.40
C LYS A 38 -15.43 -12.86 -20.14
N ARG A 39 -14.63 -12.01 -19.47
CA ARG A 39 -15.02 -10.67 -19.02
C ARG A 39 -16.24 -10.66 -18.12
N GLU A 40 -16.32 -11.64 -17.22
CA GLU A 40 -17.44 -11.83 -16.30
C GLU A 40 -16.95 -12.22 -14.90
N ILE A 41 -17.82 -12.05 -13.90
CA ILE A 41 -17.60 -12.53 -12.54
C ILE A 41 -17.96 -14.00 -12.48
N VAL A 42 -17.01 -14.83 -12.04
CA VAL A 42 -17.19 -16.28 -11.90
C VAL A 42 -16.95 -16.70 -10.45
N LYS A 43 -17.66 -17.75 -10.02
CA LYS A 43 -17.39 -18.39 -8.73
C LYS A 43 -16.07 -19.15 -8.79
N LYS A 44 -15.38 -19.24 -7.66
CA LYS A 44 -14.10 -19.97 -7.51
C LYS A 44 -14.16 -21.41 -8.03
N ASP A 45 -15.27 -22.08 -7.75
CA ASP A 45 -15.46 -23.51 -8.04
C ASP A 45 -16.01 -23.76 -9.46
N THR A 46 -16.18 -22.70 -10.25
CA THR A 46 -16.61 -22.81 -11.65
C THR A 46 -15.59 -23.64 -12.43
N PRO A 47 -16.03 -24.63 -13.24
CA PRO A 47 -15.15 -25.37 -14.13
C PRO A 47 -14.33 -24.45 -15.04
N ALA A 48 -13.13 -24.89 -15.38
CA ALA A 48 -12.27 -24.20 -16.33
C ALA A 48 -12.96 -24.14 -17.70
N CYS A 49 -12.84 -22.99 -18.38
CA CYS A 49 -13.29 -22.84 -19.76
C CYS A 49 -12.23 -23.35 -20.75
N GLU A 50 -12.57 -23.39 -22.03
CA GLU A 50 -11.68 -23.80 -23.13
C GLU A 50 -10.40 -22.96 -23.20
N ALA A 51 -10.48 -21.67 -22.84
CA ALA A 51 -9.34 -20.75 -22.79
C ALA A 51 -8.48 -20.88 -21.51
N PHE A 52 -8.56 -22.00 -20.78
CA PHE A 52 -7.80 -22.21 -19.55
C PHE A 52 -6.29 -22.27 -19.82
N CYS A 53 -5.54 -21.32 -19.27
CA CYS A 53 -4.09 -21.25 -19.44
C CYS A 53 -3.28 -21.87 -18.29
N GLY A 54 -3.95 -22.39 -17.26
CA GLY A 54 -3.29 -22.86 -16.04
C GLY A 54 -2.57 -21.74 -15.28
N ARG A 55 -2.00 -22.08 -14.13
CA ARG A 55 -1.18 -21.19 -13.32
C ARG A 55 0.16 -21.87 -13.11
N ARG A 56 1.24 -21.24 -13.58
CA ARG A 56 2.58 -21.79 -13.44
C ARG A 56 3.11 -21.45 -12.04
N ALA A 57 3.46 -22.45 -11.24
CA ALA A 57 3.90 -22.26 -9.86
C ALA A 57 5.09 -21.28 -9.75
N ARG A 58 6.05 -21.36 -10.69
CA ARG A 58 7.20 -20.46 -10.77
C ARG A 58 6.79 -18.98 -10.94
N ASP A 59 5.70 -18.72 -11.66
CA ASP A 59 5.21 -17.36 -11.87
C ASP A 59 4.53 -16.77 -10.63
N ILE A 60 3.94 -17.61 -9.76
CA ILE A 60 3.35 -17.15 -8.50
C ILE A 60 4.43 -16.62 -7.56
N SER A 61 5.47 -17.43 -7.31
CA SER A 61 6.56 -17.04 -6.41
C SER A 61 7.25 -15.78 -6.93
N ARG A 62 7.59 -15.75 -8.22
CA ARG A 62 8.20 -14.58 -8.85
C ARG A 62 7.34 -13.31 -8.71
N ARG A 63 6.02 -13.40 -8.95
CA ARG A 63 5.10 -12.25 -8.78
C ARG A 63 5.05 -11.78 -7.33
N LYS A 64 5.00 -12.71 -6.38
CA LYS A 64 5.04 -12.40 -4.95
C LYS A 64 6.35 -11.70 -4.57
N ASP A 65 7.49 -12.22 -5.02
CA ASP A 65 8.79 -11.65 -4.70
C ASP A 65 8.96 -10.26 -5.31
N CYS A 66 8.49 -10.04 -6.55
CA CYS A 66 8.45 -8.72 -7.15
C CYS A 66 7.59 -7.75 -6.34
N ALA A 67 6.39 -8.16 -5.92
CA ALA A 67 5.51 -7.32 -5.11
C ALA A 67 6.13 -7.00 -3.74
N LEU A 68 6.76 -7.97 -3.08
CA LEU A 68 7.43 -7.76 -1.79
C LEU A 68 8.62 -6.80 -1.91
N ARG A 69 9.42 -6.91 -2.97
CA ARG A 69 10.51 -5.95 -3.22
C ARG A 69 9.98 -4.54 -3.45
N ALA A 70 8.93 -4.40 -4.25
CA ALA A 70 8.29 -3.10 -4.49
C ALA A 70 7.73 -2.48 -3.20
N LEU A 71 7.06 -3.28 -2.38
CA LEU A 71 6.57 -2.84 -1.07
C LEU A 71 7.71 -2.43 -0.13
N GLY A 72 8.84 -3.15 -0.16
CA GLY A 72 10.04 -2.78 0.58
C GLY A 72 10.59 -1.42 0.16
N GLY A 73 10.67 -1.15 -1.15
CA GLY A 73 11.07 0.17 -1.67
C GLY A 73 10.12 1.28 -1.24
N ILE A 74 8.82 1.08 -1.40
CA ILE A 74 7.80 2.07 -0.97
C ILE A 74 7.91 2.38 0.53
N ALA A 75 8.16 1.37 1.36
CA ALA A 75 8.34 1.58 2.80
C ALA A 75 9.61 2.39 3.13
N GLN A 76 10.69 2.19 2.38
CA GLN A 76 11.91 2.98 2.50
C GLN A 76 11.67 4.44 2.08
N ASP A 77 11.03 4.65 0.93
CA ASP A 77 10.70 6.00 0.44
C ASP A 77 9.81 6.75 1.43
N MET A 78 8.81 6.08 2.00
CA MET A 78 7.95 6.64 3.06
C MET A 78 8.74 7.07 4.30
N ASN A 79 9.78 6.30 4.68
CA ASN A 79 10.64 6.68 5.81
C ASN A 79 11.50 7.91 5.48
N VAL A 80 12.02 8.02 4.26
CA VAL A 80 12.77 9.20 3.83
C VAL A 80 11.88 10.45 3.86
N LEU A 81 10.67 10.35 3.30
CA LEU A 81 9.70 11.45 3.34
C LEU A 81 9.34 11.85 4.76
N LYS A 82 9.15 10.86 5.66
CA LYS A 82 8.90 11.13 7.08
C LYS A 82 10.05 11.93 7.70
N THR A 83 11.30 11.56 7.47
CA THR A 83 12.46 12.28 8.01
C THR A 83 12.50 13.72 7.51
N ILE A 84 12.36 13.94 6.21
CA ILE A 84 12.33 15.30 5.62
C ILE A 84 11.23 16.16 6.29
N LEU A 85 10.03 15.61 6.45
CA LEU A 85 8.92 16.34 7.07
C LEU A 85 9.18 16.66 8.56
N CYS A 86 9.86 15.77 9.28
CA CYS A 86 10.27 16.02 10.66
C CYS A 86 11.31 17.16 10.72
N ASP A 87 12.36 17.09 9.90
CA ASP A 87 13.41 18.11 9.83
C ASP A 87 12.82 19.49 9.48
N GLU A 88 11.96 19.56 8.46
CA GLU A 88 11.27 20.81 8.07
C GLU A 88 10.39 21.38 9.19
N THR A 89 9.78 20.51 10.00
CA THR A 89 8.95 20.93 11.13
C THR A 89 9.80 21.48 12.26
N GLU A 90 10.94 20.85 12.54
CA GLU A 90 11.89 21.30 13.56
C GLU A 90 12.54 22.64 13.18
N ASP A 91 12.97 22.80 11.94
CA ASP A 91 13.53 24.04 11.40
C ASP A 91 12.54 25.21 11.49
N ARG A 92 11.28 24.97 11.11
CA ARG A 92 10.21 25.97 11.25
C ARG A 92 9.96 26.35 12.70
N ALA A 93 9.97 25.38 13.60
CA ALA A 93 9.78 25.63 15.03
C ALA A 93 10.94 26.44 15.61
N GLU A 94 12.17 26.18 15.18
CA GLU A 94 13.36 26.94 15.59
C GLU A 94 13.32 28.39 15.07
N ALA A 95 13.00 28.59 13.79
CA ALA A 95 12.83 29.92 13.23
C ALA A 95 11.75 30.75 13.97
N LEU A 96 10.65 30.12 14.36
CA LEU A 96 9.61 30.75 15.19
C LEU A 96 10.11 31.11 16.59
N ARG A 97 10.91 30.25 17.23
CA ARG A 97 11.51 30.55 18.54
C ARG A 97 12.46 31.74 18.47
N GLN A 98 13.29 31.81 17.43
CA GLN A 98 14.25 32.89 17.22
C GLN A 98 13.52 34.23 17.00
N THR A 99 12.61 34.28 16.02
CA THR A 99 11.80 35.48 15.74
C THR A 99 10.99 35.94 16.94
N THR A 100 10.41 35.01 17.71
CA THR A 100 9.69 35.35 18.96
C THR A 100 10.63 35.97 20.00
N SER A 101 11.85 35.46 20.12
CA SER A 101 12.85 35.96 21.08
C SER A 101 13.35 37.35 20.69
N GLU A 102 13.59 37.59 19.40
CA GLU A 102 13.94 38.90 18.86
C GLU A 102 12.82 39.92 19.08
N LEU A 103 11.57 39.56 18.79
CA LEU A 103 10.41 40.43 19.04
C LEU A 103 10.29 40.80 20.53
N LYS A 104 10.45 39.82 21.43
CA LYS A 104 10.45 40.08 22.89
C LYS A 104 11.55 41.05 23.29
N TYR A 105 12.75 40.91 22.72
CA TYR A 105 13.86 41.84 22.98
C TYR A 105 13.51 43.26 22.53
N TYR A 106 13.01 43.43 21.30
CA TYR A 106 12.67 44.76 20.78
C TYR A 106 11.48 45.40 21.51
N LEU A 107 10.46 44.62 21.88
CA LEU A 107 9.33 45.10 22.68
C LEU A 107 9.81 45.63 24.04
N LYS A 108 10.65 44.87 24.74
CA LYS A 108 11.24 45.32 26.01
C LYS A 108 12.02 46.63 25.85
N LYS A 109 12.87 46.71 24.81
CA LYS A 109 13.64 47.93 24.52
C LYS A 109 12.74 49.12 24.22
N TYR A 110 11.67 48.91 23.46
CA TYR A 110 10.68 49.96 23.16
C TYR A 110 10.01 50.49 24.43
N GLU A 111 9.55 49.59 25.31
CA GLU A 111 8.95 49.95 26.60
C GLU A 111 9.92 50.74 27.49
N GLU A 112 11.20 50.33 27.55
CA GLU A 112 12.25 51.05 28.28
C GLU A 112 12.52 52.45 27.72
N THR A 113 12.45 52.64 26.39
CA THR A 113 12.62 53.95 25.75
C THR A 113 11.39 54.85 25.85
N LYS A 114 10.18 54.29 25.95
CA LYS A 114 8.93 55.05 26.08
C LYS A 114 8.70 55.57 27.50
N ASN A 115 9.23 54.87 28.51
CA ASN A 115 9.10 55.23 29.92
C ASN A 115 10.24 56.14 30.43
N LYS A 116 11.11 56.63 29.54
CA LYS A 116 12.12 57.67 29.79
C LYS A 116 11.68 58.98 29.16
#